data_AF-A0A378BRY0-F1
#
_entry.id   AF-A0A378BRY0-F1
#
_cell.length_a   1.000
_cell.length_b   1.000
_cell.length_c   1.000
_cell.angle_alpha   90.00
_cell.angle_beta   90.00
_cell.angle_gamma   90.00
#
_symmetry.space_group_name_H-M   'P 1'
#
loop_
_entity.id
_entity.type
_entity.pdbx_description
1 polymer ?
#
loop_
_entity_poly.entity_id
_entity_poly.type
_entity_poly.pdbx_seq_one_letter_code
_entity_poly.pdbx_strand_id
1 'polypeptide(L)' 'MKIIFATEPIKYPLTGIGRYSLELVKRLAVAREIEELKLFHGASFIDQIPPGGE' A
#
# COMPACT_ATOMS: atom_id res chain seq x y z
N MET A 1 1.78 -16.21 -4.36
CA MET A 1 2.94 -15.29 -4.20
C MET A 1 2.82 -14.47 -2.91
N LYS A 2 3.95 -14.16 -2.25
CA LYS A 2 4.00 -13.32 -1.04
C LYS A 2 4.63 -11.97 -1.32
N ILE A 3 4.03 -10.88 -0.88
CA ILE A 3 4.44 -9.50 -1.17
C ILE A 3 4.60 -8.70 0.12
N ILE A 4 5.68 -7.92 0.19
CA ILE A 4 5.80 -6.77 1.10
C ILE A 4 5.64 -5.50 0.26
N PHE A 5 4.70 -4.63 0.64
CA PHE A 5 4.40 -3.40 -0.09
C PHE A 5 4.77 -2.17 0.75
N ALA A 6 5.73 -1.40 0.25
CA ALA A 6 6.16 -0.13 0.83
C ALA A 6 5.08 0.95 0.57
N THR A 7 4.55 1.54 1.64
CA THR A 7 3.43 2.50 1.58
C THR A 7 3.88 3.96 1.61
N GLU A 8 5.18 4.24 1.75
CA GLU A 8 5.78 5.57 1.79
C GLU A 8 5.40 6.47 0.61
N PRO A 9 5.22 5.96 -0.63
CA PRO A 9 4.79 6.79 -1.73
C PRO A 9 3.33 7.29 -1.61
N ILE A 10 2.50 6.64 -0.78
CA ILE A 10 1.10 7.00 -0.57
C ILE A 10 1.03 8.22 0.36
N LYS A 11 1.23 9.41 -0.22
CA LYS A 11 1.12 10.69 0.47
C LYS A 11 0.00 11.52 -0.16
N TYR A 12 -0.79 12.16 0.70
CA TYR A 12 -1.89 13.03 0.28
C TYR A 12 -1.41 14.48 0.14
N PRO A 13 -1.94 15.26 -0.83
CA PRO A 13 -2.91 14.85 -1.86
C PRO A 13 -2.30 13.88 -2.89
N LEU A 14 -3.10 12.89 -3.32
CA LEU A 14 -2.62 11.80 -4.18
C LEU A 14 -2.34 12.28 -5.61
N THR A 15 -1.05 12.34 -5.96
CA THR A 15 -0.55 12.66 -7.30
C THR A 15 0.42 11.60 -7.79
N GLY A 16 0.52 11.44 -9.11
CA GLY A 16 1.50 10.57 -9.77
C GLY A 16 1.70 9.21 -9.09
N ILE A 17 2.91 9.01 -8.58
CA ILE A 17 3.33 7.76 -7.94
C ILE A 17 2.47 7.39 -6.72
N GLY A 18 2.04 8.36 -5.90
CA GLY A 18 1.23 8.06 -4.71
C GLY A 18 -0.15 7.52 -5.06
N ARG A 19 -0.77 8.05 -6.12
CA ARG A 19 -2.03 7.52 -6.65
C ARG A 19 -1.85 6.11 -7.20
N TYR A 20 -0.79 5.88 -7.96
CA TYR A 20 -0.48 4.56 -8.52
C TYR A 20 -0.23 3.53 -7.42
N SER A 21 0.59 3.86 -6.43
CA SER A 21 0.88 2.99 -5.29
C SER A 21 -0.38 2.64 -4.51
N LEU A 22 -1.29 3.60 -4.29
CA LEU A 22 -2.56 3.34 -3.62
C LEU A 22 -3.47 2.40 -4.42
N GLU A 23 -3.61 2.59 -5.73
CA GLU A 23 -4.44 1.71 -6.56
C GLU A 23 -3.81 0.31 -6.64
N LEU A 24 -2.50 0.23 -6.79
CA LEU A 24 -1.79 -1.04 -6.88
C LEU A 24 -1.99 -1.90 -5.63
N VAL A 25 -1.78 -1.34 -4.43
CA VAL A 25 -1.96 -2.11 -3.19
C VAL A 25 -3.42 -2.54 -2.99
N LYS A 26 -4.40 -1.72 -3.40
CA LYS A 26 -5.82 -2.11 -3.38
C LYS A 26 -6.11 -3.30 -4.30
N ARG A 27 -5.51 -3.34 -5.49
CA ARG A 27 -5.66 -4.46 -6.43
C ARG A 27 -4.94 -5.71 -5.93
N LEU A 28 -3.74 -5.56 -5.37
CA LEU A 28 -2.98 -6.67 -4.80
C LEU A 28 -3.73 -7.34 -3.64
N ALA A 29 -4.41 -6.55 -2.80
CA ALA A 29 -5.17 -7.07 -1.65
C ALA A 29 -6.34 -8.00 -2.04
N VAL A 30 -6.83 -7.93 -3.28
CA VAL A 30 -7.95 -8.75 -3.78
C VAL A 30 -7.54 -9.73 -4.88
N ALA A 31 -6.25 -9.76 -5.24
CA ALA A 31 -5.74 -10.62 -6.29
C ALA A 31 -5.59 -12.06 -5.76
N ARG A 32 -6.27 -13.01 -6.43
CA ARG A 32 -6.34 -14.43 -5.99
C ARG A 32 -5.00 -15.14 -5.95
N GLU A 33 -4.01 -14.65 -6.69
CA GLU A 33 -2.65 -15.20 -6.76
C GLU A 33 -1.75 -14.75 -5.60
N ILE A 34 -2.19 -13.77 -4.81
CA ILE A 34 -1.45 -13.24 -3.67
C ILE A 34 -1.87 -14.01 -2.41
N GLU A 35 -0.93 -14.79 -1.89
CA GLU A 35 -1.13 -15.61 -0.68
C GLU A 35 -0.97 -14.76 0.59
N GLU A 36 -0.11 -13.75 0.54
CA GLU A 36 0.20 -12.89 1.68
C GLU A 36 0.60 -11.50 1.19
N LEU A 37 -0.03 -10.47 1.74
CA LEU A 37 0.31 -9.07 1.51
C LEU A 37 0.56 -8.39 2.86
N LYS A 38 1.80 -7.93 3.07
CA LYS A 38 2.19 -7.15 4.25
C LYS A 38 2.49 -5.71 3.86
N LEU A 39 1.95 -4.75 4.60
CA LEU A 39 2.23 -3.34 4.37
C LEU A 39 3.38 -2.91 5.26
N PHE A 40 4.37 -2.23 4.67
CA PHE A 40 5.50 -1.67 5.38
C PHE A 40 5.46 -0.14 5.30
N HIS A 41 5.71 0.52 6.43
CA HIS A 41 5.74 1.97 6.51
C HIS A 41 6.81 2.42 7.51
N GLY A 42 7.75 3.22 7.03
CA GLY A 42 8.87 3.71 7.83
C GLY A 42 9.77 2.56 8.28
N ALA A 43 9.57 2.10 9.51
CA ALA A 43 10.36 1.03 10.13
C ALA A 43 9.51 -0.17 10.60
N SER A 44 8.21 -0.17 10.33
CA SER A 44 7.27 -1.15 10.91
C SER A 44 6.28 -1.66 9.87
N PHE A 45 5.75 -2.86 10.14
CA PHE A 45 4.58 -3.36 9.42
C PHE A 45 3.29 -2.73 10.00
N ILE A 46 2.33 -2.47 9.12
CA ILE A 46 1.02 -1.91 9.47
C ILE A 46 -0.09 -2.77 8.85
N ASP A 47 -1.25 -2.78 9.48
CA ASP A 47 -2.39 -3.60 9.00
C ASP A 47 -3.23 -2.88 7.94
N GLN A 48 -3.09 -1.56 7.84
CA GLN A 48 -3.91 -0.71 6.99
C GLN A 48 -3.13 0.51 6.52
N ILE A 49 -3.43 0.95 5.29
CA ILE A 49 -2.81 2.14 4.70
C ILE A 49 -3.19 3.35 5.56
N PRO A 50 -2.24 4.24 5.91
CA PRO A 50 -2.56 5.42 6.71
C PRO A 50 -3.66 6.26 6.04
N PRO A 51 -4.67 6.73 6.80
CA PRO A 51 -5.64 7.66 6.28
C PRO A 51 -4.92 8.93 5.81
N GLY A 52 -5.41 9.54 4.73
CA GLY A 52 -4.93 10.85 4.34
C GLY A 52 -5.22 11.85 5.44
N GLY A 53 -4.17 12.46 5.99
CA GLY A 53 -4.33 13.62 6.86
C GLY A 53 -5.02 14.75 6.11
N GLU A 54 -5.83 15.53 6.83
CA GLU A 54 -6.47 16.75 6.34
C GLU A 54 -5.46 17.75 5.74
#